data_AF-A0A395M9E9-F1
#
_entry.id   AF-A0A395M9E9-F1
#
_cell.length_a   1.000
_cell.length_b   1.000
_cell.length_c   1.000
_cell.angle_alpha   90.00
_cell.angle_beta   90.00
_cell.angle_gamma   90.00
#
_symmetry.space_group_name_H-M   'P 1'
#
loop_
_entity.id
_entity.type
_entity.pdbx_description
1 polymer ?
#
loop_
_entity_poly.entity_id
_entity_poly.type
_entity_poly.pdbx_seq_one_letter_code
_entity_poly.pdbx_strand_id
1 'polypeptide(L)'
;MTPLRDLLAAANKEFAAATNSGPYSSYEQVQLLLDVAKKSVRDLVRDPKGTFAALDLDFIIEVCGSGHPAIEQTWNGDMGRCTDFALRIAHRLTRHFPNDFDFEYFHVSRPNVPGHRLSRCAKTGIVVDILSDIGVFTLWEGETKTITTDHTVSWKLLHDKLSITDWDCDEEVFKKVSHVEALAQDLHEVARCVPLIVHFREFDPLHFHDFDTLTVDMPGSFHDRLVGPARFPYGIIKWKLENQQLTLRRNVDTGDRSIISWSPYHTEEDEDEARLELACFLDEYGGPYAGLQWDAGDVRAFFKKIWNACDEAFGKPKVIRSVLGGH
;
A
#
# COMPACT_ATOMS: atom_id res chain seq x y z
N MET A 1 32.39 -2.63 7.61
CA MET A 1 31.29 -1.78 7.12
C MET A 1 31.06 -2.17 5.68
N THR A 2 29.85 -2.60 5.36
CA THR A 2 29.51 -3.08 4.01
C THR A 2 29.52 -1.90 3.03
N PRO A 3 30.04 -2.04 1.79
CA PRO A 3 30.01 -0.94 0.82
C PRO A 3 28.58 -0.44 0.55
N LEU A 4 28.39 0.87 0.43
CA LEU A 4 27.07 1.48 0.22
C LEU A 4 26.34 0.91 -1.00
N ARG A 5 27.07 0.65 -2.09
CA ARG A 5 26.52 0.01 -3.30
C ARG A 5 25.90 -1.35 -3.00
N ASP A 6 26.56 -2.17 -2.20
CA ASP A 6 26.09 -3.52 -1.87
C ASP A 6 24.87 -3.43 -0.93
N LEU A 7 24.84 -2.44 -0.03
CA LEU A 7 23.68 -2.14 0.82
C LEU A 7 22.47 -1.64 0.01
N LEU A 8 22.69 -0.78 -0.99
CA LEU A 8 21.66 -0.34 -1.94
C LEU A 8 21.11 -1.50 -2.76
N ALA A 9 21.98 -2.38 -3.27
CA ALA A 9 21.56 -3.57 -4.00
C ALA A 9 20.72 -4.50 -3.11
N ALA A 10 21.13 -4.71 -1.86
CA ALA A 10 20.36 -5.49 -0.89
C ALA A 10 18.99 -4.85 -0.61
N ALA A 11 18.96 -3.53 -0.40
CA ALA A 11 17.72 -2.80 -0.15
C ALA A 11 16.76 -2.79 -1.36
N ASN A 12 17.27 -2.67 -2.59
CA ASN A 12 16.46 -2.80 -3.80
C ASN A 12 15.93 -4.23 -3.99
N LYS A 13 16.71 -5.25 -3.62
CA LYS A 13 16.23 -6.64 -3.63
C LYS A 13 15.07 -6.84 -2.65
N GLU A 14 15.16 -6.31 -1.44
CA GLU A 14 14.07 -6.35 -0.46
C GLU A 14 12.86 -5.53 -0.93
N PHE A 15 13.06 -4.37 -1.57
CA PHE A 15 11.99 -3.57 -2.17
C PHE A 15 11.22 -4.34 -3.25
N ALA A 16 11.94 -4.98 -4.17
CA ALA A 16 11.36 -5.82 -5.20
C ALA A 16 10.58 -7.00 -4.61
N ALA A 17 11.20 -7.72 -3.67
CA ALA A 17 10.56 -8.84 -2.99
C ALA A 17 9.28 -8.40 -2.26
N ALA A 18 9.32 -7.28 -1.53
CA ALA A 18 8.19 -6.70 -0.83
C ALA A 18 7.07 -6.23 -1.76
N THR A 19 7.39 -5.76 -2.97
CA THR A 19 6.39 -5.30 -3.95
C THR A 19 5.71 -6.48 -4.65
N ASN A 20 6.48 -7.53 -5.00
CA ASN A 20 5.98 -8.62 -5.83
C ASN A 20 5.36 -9.76 -5.01
N SER A 21 5.72 -9.91 -3.72
CA SER A 21 5.20 -10.98 -2.85
C SER A 21 3.74 -10.81 -2.47
N GLY A 22 3.24 -9.58 -2.33
CA GLY A 22 1.86 -9.31 -1.97
C GLY A 22 1.34 -7.97 -2.46
N PRO A 23 0.01 -7.82 -2.56
CA PRO A 23 -0.62 -6.65 -3.13
C PRO A 23 -0.55 -5.49 -2.12
N TYR A 24 -0.76 -4.28 -2.61
CA TYR A 24 -1.06 -3.17 -1.73
C TYR A 24 -2.48 -3.35 -1.18
N SER A 25 -2.59 -3.70 0.10
CA SER A 25 -3.87 -4.03 0.75
C SER A 25 -3.86 -3.64 2.23
N SER A 26 -5.06 -3.44 2.79
CA SER A 26 -5.31 -3.11 4.19
C SER A 26 -5.98 -4.25 4.96
N TYR A 27 -6.17 -5.42 4.35
CA TYR A 27 -7.01 -6.48 4.92
C TYR A 27 -6.46 -7.05 6.22
N GLU A 28 -5.15 -7.16 6.36
CA GLU A 28 -4.51 -7.63 7.60
C GLU A 28 -4.68 -6.60 8.73
N GLN A 29 -4.54 -5.30 8.44
CA GLN A 29 -4.86 -4.25 9.41
C GLN A 29 -6.33 -4.27 9.81
N VAL A 30 -7.25 -4.44 8.87
CA VAL A 30 -8.69 -4.50 9.18
C VAL A 30 -9.00 -5.75 10.02
N GLN A 31 -8.41 -6.91 9.72
CA GLN A 31 -8.57 -8.12 10.52
C GLN A 31 -8.05 -7.92 11.95
N LEU A 32 -6.87 -7.31 12.12
CA LEU A 32 -6.34 -6.96 13.44
C LEU A 32 -7.25 -6.00 14.18
N LEU A 33 -7.76 -4.94 13.53
CA LEU A 33 -8.68 -3.99 14.13
C LEU A 33 -10.00 -4.65 14.56
N LEU A 34 -10.51 -5.61 13.80
CA LEU A 34 -11.67 -6.41 14.17
C LEU A 34 -11.42 -7.22 15.44
N ASP A 35 -10.26 -7.88 15.52
CA ASP A 35 -9.89 -8.68 16.69
C ASP A 35 -9.73 -7.80 17.94
N VAL A 36 -9.06 -6.66 17.78
CA VAL A 36 -8.88 -5.65 18.85
C VAL A 36 -10.22 -5.06 19.30
N ALA A 37 -11.12 -4.72 18.37
CA ALA A 37 -12.46 -4.21 18.68
C ALA A 37 -13.42 -5.31 19.18
N LYS A 38 -13.01 -6.59 19.10
CA LYS A 38 -13.86 -7.77 19.34
C LYS A 38 -15.13 -7.75 18.46
N LYS A 39 -14.93 -7.41 17.20
CA LYS A 39 -15.97 -7.31 16.17
C LYS A 39 -15.75 -8.37 15.09
N SER A 40 -16.82 -8.75 14.42
CA SER A 40 -16.81 -9.67 13.30
C SER A 40 -16.84 -8.92 11.96
N VAL A 41 -16.51 -9.61 10.87
CA VAL A 41 -16.71 -9.09 9.51
C VAL A 41 -18.18 -8.72 9.26
N ARG A 42 -19.14 -9.42 9.90
CA ARG A 42 -20.56 -9.08 9.81
C ARG A 42 -20.88 -7.73 10.45
N ASP A 43 -20.24 -7.40 11.57
CA ASP A 43 -20.38 -6.09 12.20
C ASP A 43 -19.84 -5.00 11.25
N LEU A 44 -18.66 -5.24 10.65
CA LEU A 44 -18.06 -4.33 9.69
C LEU A 44 -18.93 -4.09 8.46
N VAL A 45 -19.52 -5.13 7.88
CA VAL A 45 -20.40 -4.99 6.72
C VAL A 45 -21.64 -4.18 7.06
N ARG A 46 -22.24 -4.38 8.24
CA ARG A 46 -23.47 -3.70 8.66
C ARG A 46 -23.25 -2.25 9.09
N ASP A 47 -22.13 -1.96 9.72
CA ASP A 47 -21.80 -0.62 10.20
C ASP A 47 -20.30 -0.32 10.03
N PRO A 48 -19.84 -0.03 8.79
CA PRO A 48 -18.42 0.19 8.51
C PRO A 48 -17.81 1.32 9.33
N LYS A 49 -18.55 2.43 9.51
CA LYS A 49 -18.09 3.60 10.26
C LYS A 49 -18.10 3.39 11.77
N GLY A 50 -19.12 2.73 12.30
CA GLY A 50 -19.26 2.51 13.75
C GLY A 50 -18.41 1.36 14.29
N THR A 51 -18.03 0.39 13.45
CA THR A 51 -17.30 -0.82 13.87
C THR A 51 -16.02 -0.51 14.63
N PHE A 52 -15.26 0.51 14.20
CA PHE A 52 -14.01 0.92 14.84
C PHE A 52 -14.10 2.24 15.60
N ALA A 53 -15.29 2.82 15.76
CA ALA A 53 -15.44 4.18 16.28
C ALA A 53 -14.75 4.41 17.63
N ALA A 54 -14.75 3.39 18.50
CA ALA A 54 -14.13 3.40 19.83
C ALA A 54 -12.59 3.25 19.85
N LEU A 55 -11.95 2.95 18.73
CA LEU A 55 -10.49 2.80 18.63
C LEU A 55 -9.83 4.16 18.35
N ASP A 56 -9.59 4.93 19.41
CA ASP A 56 -8.79 6.16 19.32
C ASP A 56 -7.29 5.86 19.16
N LEU A 57 -6.51 6.90 18.86
CA LEU A 57 -5.09 6.76 18.57
C LEU A 57 -4.29 6.30 19.81
N ASP A 58 -4.62 6.81 20.99
CA ASP A 58 -3.90 6.48 22.23
C ASP A 58 -4.07 5.00 22.58
N PHE A 59 -5.28 4.47 22.46
CA PHE A 59 -5.56 3.05 22.62
C PHE A 59 -4.79 2.19 21.59
N ILE A 60 -4.75 2.63 20.33
CA ILE A 60 -4.00 1.91 19.28
C ILE A 60 -2.49 1.93 19.55
N ILE A 61 -1.94 3.04 20.08
CA ILE A 61 -0.53 3.13 20.50
C ILE A 61 -0.24 2.08 21.58
N GLU A 62 -1.10 1.92 22.58
CA GLU A 62 -0.95 0.89 23.62
C GLU A 62 -0.97 -0.52 23.01
N VAL A 63 -1.88 -0.78 22.07
CA VAL A 63 -1.97 -2.06 21.36
C VAL A 63 -0.69 -2.35 20.57
N CYS A 64 -0.18 -1.40 19.80
CA CYS A 64 1.08 -1.56 19.05
C CYS A 64 2.30 -1.71 19.97
N GLY A 65 2.30 -1.05 21.13
CA GLY A 65 3.37 -1.14 22.13
C GLY A 65 3.36 -2.44 22.95
N SER A 66 2.28 -3.22 22.91
CA SER A 66 2.12 -4.45 23.71
C SER A 66 3.04 -5.59 23.29
N GLY A 67 3.61 -5.54 22.08
CA GLY A 67 4.40 -6.64 21.51
C GLY A 67 3.58 -7.87 21.13
N HIS A 68 2.26 -7.74 20.97
CA HIS A 68 1.38 -8.85 20.60
C HIS A 68 1.78 -9.44 19.23
N PRO A 69 1.88 -10.78 19.08
CA PRO A 69 2.35 -11.41 17.84
C PRO A 69 1.57 -11.04 16.57
N ALA A 70 0.27 -10.76 16.72
CA ALA A 70 -0.55 -10.28 15.60
C ALA A 70 -0.09 -8.92 15.04
N ILE A 71 0.53 -8.07 15.86
CA ILE A 71 1.15 -6.82 15.38
C ILE A 71 2.31 -7.18 14.44
N GLU A 72 3.26 -8.00 14.90
CA GLU A 72 4.39 -8.39 14.05
C GLU A 72 3.91 -9.05 12.74
N GLN A 73 2.89 -9.91 12.80
CA GLN A 73 2.31 -10.56 11.63
C GLN A 73 1.73 -9.54 10.63
N THR A 74 0.96 -8.55 11.08
CA THR A 74 0.33 -7.54 10.22
C THR A 74 1.33 -6.67 9.46
N TRP A 75 2.49 -6.33 10.04
CA TRP A 75 3.48 -5.46 9.38
C TRP A 75 4.68 -6.19 8.78
N ASN A 76 4.87 -7.47 9.08
CA ASN A 76 5.96 -8.28 8.50
C ASN A 76 5.46 -9.33 7.49
N GLY A 77 4.14 -9.41 7.27
CA GLY A 77 3.49 -10.23 6.26
C GLY A 77 3.85 -9.83 4.83
N ASP A 78 3.25 -10.51 3.84
CA ASP A 78 3.56 -10.30 2.43
C ASP A 78 2.74 -9.18 1.78
N MET A 79 1.63 -8.77 2.38
CA MET A 79 0.79 -7.65 1.93
C MET A 79 0.94 -6.41 2.81
N GLY A 80 0.44 -5.27 2.32
CA GLY A 80 0.32 -4.08 3.16
C GLY A 80 0.28 -2.73 2.44
N ARG A 81 0.05 -1.66 3.20
CA ARG A 81 0.02 -0.27 2.72
C ARG A 81 1.42 0.37 2.69
N CYS A 82 1.49 1.69 2.52
CA CYS A 82 2.74 2.46 2.51
C CYS A 82 3.55 2.24 3.79
N THR A 83 2.88 2.22 4.93
CA THR A 83 3.47 1.98 6.24
C THR A 83 4.12 0.60 6.33
N ASP A 84 3.38 -0.47 6.04
CA ASP A 84 3.86 -1.84 6.13
C ASP A 84 5.00 -2.07 5.15
N PHE A 85 4.91 -1.49 3.95
CA PHE A 85 5.96 -1.57 2.97
C PHE A 85 7.28 -0.99 3.49
N ALA A 86 7.26 0.26 3.96
CA ALA A 86 8.47 0.93 4.44
C ALA A 86 9.03 0.31 5.73
N LEU A 87 8.15 -0.12 6.66
CA LEU A 87 8.55 -0.71 7.94
C LEU A 87 9.11 -2.13 7.76
N ARG A 88 8.48 -2.96 6.93
CA ARG A 88 8.90 -4.33 6.66
C ARG A 88 10.28 -4.39 6.03
N ILE A 89 10.52 -3.57 5.00
CA ILE A 89 11.84 -3.51 4.34
C ILE A 89 12.89 -3.03 5.34
N ALA A 90 12.61 -1.96 6.10
CA ALA A 90 13.51 -1.46 7.14
C ALA A 90 13.83 -2.54 8.20
N HIS A 91 12.81 -3.28 8.65
CA HIS A 91 12.96 -4.37 9.61
C HIS A 91 13.83 -5.52 9.06
N ARG A 92 13.52 -6.00 7.85
CA ARG A 92 14.27 -7.10 7.19
C ARG A 92 15.73 -6.72 6.97
N LEU A 93 15.99 -5.48 6.54
CA LEU A 93 17.35 -4.96 6.34
C LEU A 93 18.11 -4.82 7.65
N THR A 94 17.50 -4.26 8.69
CA THR A 94 18.13 -4.14 10.02
C THR A 94 18.44 -5.50 10.63
N ARG A 95 17.59 -6.51 10.39
CA ARG A 95 17.84 -7.87 10.87
C ARG A 95 18.99 -8.56 10.12
N HIS A 96 19.09 -8.36 8.81
CA HIS A 96 20.16 -8.96 7.99
C HIS A 96 21.51 -8.24 8.14
N PHE A 97 21.49 -6.91 8.30
CA PHE A 97 22.70 -6.07 8.43
C PHE A 97 22.60 -5.15 9.66
N PRO A 98 22.61 -5.71 10.89
CA PRO A 98 22.34 -4.95 12.12
C PRO A 98 23.34 -3.86 12.44
N ASN A 99 24.54 -3.92 11.86
CA ASN A 99 25.56 -2.90 12.06
C ASN A 99 25.51 -1.78 11.01
N ASP A 100 24.93 -2.05 9.83
CA ASP A 100 24.97 -1.15 8.68
C ASP A 100 23.70 -0.28 8.58
N PHE A 101 22.55 -0.76 9.05
CA PHE A 101 21.30 0.01 9.04
C PHE A 101 20.89 0.56 10.41
N ASP A 102 20.22 1.71 10.38
CA ASP A 102 19.57 2.36 11.52
C ASP A 102 18.44 3.25 10.98
N PHE A 103 17.22 2.70 10.93
CA PHE A 103 16.10 3.35 10.26
C PHE A 103 15.32 4.28 11.18
N GLU A 104 15.04 5.47 10.65
CA GLU A 104 14.16 6.49 11.18
C GLU A 104 12.85 6.48 10.39
N TYR A 105 11.74 6.79 11.07
CA TYR A 105 10.40 6.75 10.49
C TYR A 105 9.80 8.14 10.40
N PHE A 106 9.18 8.42 9.26
CA PHE A 106 8.62 9.72 8.94
C PHE A 106 7.15 9.56 8.58
N HIS A 107 6.31 10.45 9.09
CA HIS A 107 4.87 10.45 8.89
C HIS A 107 4.38 11.84 8.51
N VAL A 108 3.52 11.93 7.50
CA VAL A 108 2.73 13.13 7.21
C VAL A 108 1.25 12.80 7.27
N SER A 109 0.50 13.60 8.02
CA SER A 109 -0.97 13.54 8.03
C SER A 109 -1.52 14.41 6.92
N ARG A 110 -2.48 13.89 6.16
CA ARG A 110 -3.18 14.63 5.11
C ARG A 110 -4.64 14.86 5.51
N PRO A 111 -5.23 16.04 5.26
CA PRO A 111 -6.66 16.25 5.47
C PRO A 111 -7.48 15.35 4.53
N ASN A 112 -8.47 14.64 5.07
CA ASN A 112 -9.46 13.87 4.30
C ASN A 112 -8.95 12.68 3.47
N VAL A 113 -7.65 12.38 3.50
CA VAL A 113 -7.06 11.20 2.88
C VAL A 113 -6.07 10.55 3.85
N PRO A 114 -5.79 9.24 3.70
CA PRO A 114 -4.78 8.60 4.53
C PRO A 114 -3.41 9.29 4.37
N GLY A 115 -2.67 9.38 5.46
CA GLY A 115 -1.32 9.93 5.47
C GLY A 115 -0.33 9.08 4.68
N HIS A 116 0.88 9.60 4.55
CA HIS A 116 1.99 8.91 3.91
C HIS A 116 3.12 8.69 4.91
N ARG A 117 3.81 7.56 4.78
CA ARG A 117 4.91 7.16 5.65
C ARG A 117 6.03 6.56 4.82
N LEU A 118 7.25 6.87 5.26
CA LEU A 118 8.48 6.34 4.69
C LEU A 118 9.52 6.10 5.77
N SER A 119 10.54 5.33 5.42
CA SER A 119 11.68 5.06 6.28
C SER A 119 12.94 5.63 5.64
N ARG A 120 13.85 6.20 6.45
CA ARG A 120 15.19 6.59 6.00
C ARG A 120 16.23 6.04 6.97
N CYS A 121 17.28 5.42 6.45
CA CYS A 121 18.42 4.99 7.26
C CYS A 121 19.33 6.18 7.57
N ALA A 122 19.53 6.47 8.86
CA ALA A 122 20.41 7.55 9.33
C ALA A 122 21.88 7.34 8.92
N LYS A 123 22.34 6.08 8.89
CA LYS A 123 23.75 5.72 8.59
C LYS A 123 24.08 5.76 7.09
N THR A 124 23.15 5.35 6.24
CA THR A 124 23.41 5.14 4.80
C THR A 124 22.68 6.12 3.90
N GLY A 125 21.78 6.94 4.45
CA GLY A 125 20.90 7.82 3.69
C GLY A 125 19.83 7.09 2.88
N ILE A 126 19.78 5.75 2.93
CA ILE A 126 18.84 4.95 2.13
C ILE A 126 17.40 5.26 2.54
N VAL A 127 16.60 5.71 1.58
CA VAL A 127 15.17 5.98 1.70
C VAL A 127 14.40 4.78 1.13
N VAL A 128 13.40 4.34 1.89
CA VAL A 128 12.40 3.37 1.48
C VAL A 128 11.06 4.09 1.44
N ASP A 129 10.61 4.41 0.24
CA ASP A 129 9.32 5.05 -0.01
C ASP A 129 8.61 4.32 -1.15
N ILE A 130 7.34 3.97 -0.92
CA ILE A 130 6.50 3.31 -1.92
C ILE A 130 6.15 4.22 -3.10
N LEU A 131 6.22 5.54 -2.93
CA LEU A 131 6.05 6.52 -4.00
C LEU A 131 7.26 6.56 -4.96
N SER A 132 8.36 5.89 -4.60
CA SER A 132 9.49 5.78 -5.51
C SER A 132 9.24 4.71 -6.56
N ASP A 133 9.03 5.15 -7.80
CA ASP A 133 8.88 4.25 -8.95
C ASP A 133 10.21 3.67 -9.43
N ILE A 134 11.32 3.94 -8.74
CA ILE A 134 12.65 3.42 -9.09
C ILE A 134 13.24 2.50 -8.02
N GLY A 135 12.54 2.28 -6.91
CA GLY A 135 13.01 1.48 -5.78
C GLY A 135 13.59 2.33 -4.65
N VAL A 136 14.65 1.86 -4.01
CA VAL A 136 15.31 2.64 -2.95
C VAL A 136 16.37 3.56 -3.53
N PHE A 137 16.60 4.70 -2.87
CA PHE A 137 17.61 5.69 -3.25
C PHE A 137 18.27 6.28 -2.00
N THR A 138 19.35 7.03 -2.15
CA THR A 138 19.98 7.76 -1.04
C THR A 138 19.52 9.22 -0.98
N LEU A 139 19.33 9.73 0.24
CA LEU A 139 19.08 11.12 0.55
C LEU A 139 19.89 11.55 1.79
N TRP A 140 20.89 12.40 1.57
CA TRP A 140 21.71 12.98 2.63
C TRP A 140 21.21 14.36 3.08
N GLU A 141 21.71 14.81 4.22
CA GLU A 141 21.39 16.12 4.77
C GLU A 141 21.85 17.23 3.80
N GLY A 142 20.96 18.18 3.53
CA GLY A 142 21.19 19.25 2.56
C GLY A 142 20.89 18.85 1.10
N GLU A 143 20.53 17.60 0.82
CA GLU A 143 20.20 17.14 -0.52
C GLU A 143 18.71 17.29 -0.85
N THR A 144 18.43 17.44 -2.14
CA THR A 144 17.11 17.23 -2.73
C THR A 144 17.27 16.17 -3.81
N LYS A 145 16.51 15.08 -3.72
CA LYS A 145 16.46 14.04 -4.75
C LYS A 145 15.15 14.19 -5.52
N THR A 146 15.25 14.49 -6.81
CA THR A 146 14.09 14.54 -7.71
C THR A 146 14.07 13.30 -8.58
N ILE A 147 12.92 12.63 -8.66
CA ILE A 147 12.70 11.47 -9.52
C ILE A 147 11.55 11.83 -10.46
N THR A 148 11.80 11.74 -11.76
CA THR A 148 10.82 11.98 -12.82
C THR A 148 10.67 10.71 -13.66
N THR A 149 9.55 10.02 -13.44
CA THR A 149 9.08 8.87 -14.25
C THR A 149 7.83 9.33 -15.02
N ASP A 150 6.67 8.72 -14.78
CA ASP A 150 5.37 9.20 -15.22
C ASP A 150 4.91 10.41 -14.39
N HIS A 151 5.38 10.49 -13.14
CA HIS A 151 5.18 11.60 -12.23
C HIS A 151 6.54 12.15 -11.76
N THR A 152 6.56 13.44 -11.42
CA THR A 152 7.73 14.04 -10.75
C THR A 152 7.45 14.14 -9.26
N VAL A 153 8.37 13.60 -8.46
CA VAL A 153 8.35 13.73 -7.00
C VAL A 153 9.75 14.11 -6.53
N SER A 154 9.84 15.05 -5.59
CA SER A 154 11.10 15.49 -4.99
C SER A 154 11.11 15.23 -3.49
N TRP A 155 12.16 14.60 -2.98
CA TRP A 155 12.41 14.42 -1.55
C TRP A 155 13.53 15.35 -1.13
N LYS A 156 13.34 16.05 -0.02
CA LYS A 156 14.32 16.98 0.53
C LYS A 156 14.57 16.68 1.99
N LEU A 157 15.82 16.74 2.41
CA LEU A 157 16.20 16.66 3.82
C LEU A 157 17.01 17.90 4.20
N LEU A 158 16.44 18.74 5.06
CA LEU A 158 17.09 19.96 5.51
C LEU A 158 16.84 20.22 7.00
N HIS A 159 17.92 20.31 7.77
CA HIS A 159 17.93 20.44 9.23
C HIS A 159 17.04 19.39 9.92
N ASP A 160 17.24 18.11 9.57
CA ASP A 160 16.43 16.97 10.04
C ASP A 160 14.93 17.06 9.67
N LYS A 161 14.54 17.99 8.79
CA LYS A 161 13.19 18.07 8.24
C LYS A 161 13.17 17.42 6.88
N LEU A 162 12.44 16.30 6.82
CA LEU A 162 12.16 15.63 5.56
C LEU A 162 10.88 16.23 4.96
N SER A 163 10.93 16.62 3.69
CA SER A 163 9.76 17.02 2.93
C SER A 163 9.69 16.32 1.58
N ILE A 164 8.46 16.18 1.07
CA ILE A 164 8.18 15.70 -0.28
C ILE A 164 7.44 16.80 -1.03
N THR A 165 7.83 17.06 -2.26
CA THR A 165 7.06 17.89 -3.21
C THR A 165 6.54 16.97 -4.30
N ASP A 166 5.23 16.93 -4.49
CA ASP A 166 4.61 16.14 -5.55
C ASP A 166 4.57 16.90 -6.90
N TRP A 167 3.97 16.27 -7.91
CA TRP A 167 3.87 16.83 -9.26
C TRP A 167 2.96 18.06 -9.34
N ASP A 168 2.10 18.28 -8.35
CA ASP A 168 1.23 19.46 -8.22
C ASP A 168 1.95 20.62 -7.52
N CYS A 169 3.24 20.44 -7.20
CA CYS A 169 4.10 21.36 -6.45
C CYS A 169 3.64 21.58 -4.99
N ASP A 170 2.85 20.67 -4.43
CA ASP A 170 2.46 20.73 -3.03
C ASP A 170 3.57 20.12 -2.16
N GLU A 171 4.10 20.93 -1.23
CA GLU A 171 5.14 20.49 -0.29
C GLU A 171 4.53 19.96 1.01
N GLU A 172 4.88 18.71 1.32
CA GLU A 172 4.48 18.01 2.53
C GLU A 172 5.68 17.83 3.46
N VAL A 173 5.59 18.40 4.66
CA VAL A 173 6.63 18.27 5.68
C VAL A 173 6.31 17.10 6.61
N PHE A 174 7.24 16.16 6.68
CA PHE A 174 7.11 14.97 7.50
C PHE A 174 7.54 15.22 8.93
N LYS A 175 6.81 14.62 9.87
CA LYS A 175 7.21 14.51 11.27
C LYS A 175 7.97 13.21 11.47
N LYS A 176 9.15 13.27 12.07
CA LYS A 176 9.83 12.07 12.59
C LYS A 176 9.04 11.48 13.75
N VAL A 177 8.76 10.18 13.68
CA VAL A 177 7.97 9.44 14.67
C VAL A 177 8.71 8.17 15.11
N SER A 178 8.34 7.63 16.26
CA SER A 178 8.81 6.31 16.69
C SER A 178 8.21 5.19 15.83
N HIS A 179 8.82 4.00 15.89
CA HIS A 179 8.30 2.81 15.23
C HIS A 179 6.84 2.52 15.64
N VAL A 180 6.55 2.54 16.94
CA VAL A 180 5.23 2.27 17.50
C VAL A 180 4.21 3.31 17.04
N GLU A 181 4.58 4.60 17.04
CA GLU A 181 3.71 5.66 16.53
C GLU A 181 3.43 5.49 15.03
N ALA A 182 4.40 5.06 14.22
CA ALA A 182 4.19 4.80 12.79
C ALA A 182 3.15 3.70 12.56
N LEU A 183 3.27 2.57 13.27
CA LEU A 183 2.29 1.47 13.23
C LEU A 183 0.90 1.94 13.67
N ALA A 184 0.83 2.68 14.77
CA ALA A 184 -0.44 3.10 15.37
C ALA A 184 -1.18 4.11 14.49
N GLN A 185 -0.47 5.04 13.87
CA GLN A 185 -1.07 6.00 12.96
C GLN A 185 -1.64 5.30 11.71
N ASP A 186 -1.00 4.23 11.21
CA ASP A 186 -1.52 3.44 10.09
C ASP A 186 -2.84 2.75 10.45
N LEU A 187 -2.85 2.06 11.57
CA LEU A 187 -4.07 1.45 12.09
C LEU A 187 -5.18 2.47 12.33
N HIS A 188 -4.83 3.62 12.89
CA HIS A 188 -5.81 4.66 13.17
C HIS A 188 -6.46 5.17 11.88
N GLU A 189 -5.67 5.41 10.83
CA GLU A 189 -6.20 5.77 9.51
C GLU A 189 -7.07 4.66 8.90
N VAL A 190 -6.63 3.41 8.99
CA VAL A 190 -7.43 2.27 8.53
C VAL A 190 -8.75 2.18 9.31
N ALA A 191 -8.73 2.43 10.62
CA ALA A 191 -9.92 2.44 11.45
C ALA A 191 -10.90 3.59 11.09
N ARG A 192 -10.39 4.76 10.69
CA ARG A 192 -11.21 5.93 10.32
C ARG A 192 -11.77 5.85 8.90
N CYS A 193 -10.97 5.35 7.95
CA CYS A 193 -11.34 5.35 6.54
C CYS A 193 -11.87 4.00 6.04
N VAL A 194 -11.60 2.93 6.79
CA VAL A 194 -11.84 1.52 6.44
C VAL A 194 -11.59 1.26 4.95
N PRO A 195 -10.38 1.60 4.44
CA PRO A 195 -10.06 1.24 3.09
C PRO A 195 -10.09 -0.28 3.03
N LEU A 196 -10.84 -0.83 2.07
CA LEU A 196 -10.86 -2.25 1.76
C LEU A 196 -10.49 -2.36 0.29
N ILE A 197 -9.18 -2.28 0.04
CA ILE A 197 -8.61 -2.15 -1.28
C ILE A 197 -7.57 -3.24 -1.47
N VAL A 198 -7.52 -3.81 -2.65
CA VAL A 198 -6.41 -4.62 -3.15
C VAL A 198 -5.93 -3.99 -4.44
N HIS A 199 -4.67 -3.56 -4.50
CA HIS A 199 -4.04 -3.02 -5.69
C HIS A 199 -2.86 -3.93 -6.08
N PHE A 200 -3.01 -4.57 -7.23
CA PHE A 200 -2.00 -5.44 -7.84
C PHE A 200 -0.92 -4.60 -8.52
N ARG A 201 0.33 -5.07 -8.42
CA ARG A 201 1.49 -4.31 -8.89
C ARG A 201 2.68 -5.22 -9.14
N GLU A 202 3.60 -4.76 -9.96
CA GLU A 202 4.91 -5.36 -10.14
C GLU A 202 5.98 -4.32 -9.90
N PHE A 203 7.15 -4.76 -9.45
CA PHE A 203 8.38 -4.03 -9.50
C PHE A 203 9.45 -4.90 -10.14
N ASP A 204 10.01 -4.44 -11.26
CA ASP A 204 11.13 -5.10 -11.90
C ASP A 204 12.36 -4.18 -11.90
N PRO A 205 13.33 -4.40 -11.00
CA PRO A 205 14.53 -3.59 -10.91
C PRO A 205 15.43 -3.71 -12.14
N LEU A 206 15.27 -4.75 -12.98
CA LEU A 206 16.07 -4.94 -14.18
C LEU A 206 15.69 -3.96 -15.29
N HIS A 207 14.53 -3.30 -15.21
CA HIS A 207 14.21 -2.22 -16.13
C HIS A 207 15.17 -1.02 -15.99
N PHE A 208 15.95 -0.96 -14.89
CA PHE A 208 16.86 0.14 -14.60
C PHE A 208 18.18 -0.35 -14.00
N HIS A 209 19.12 -0.67 -14.89
CA HIS A 209 20.39 -1.27 -14.50
C HIS A 209 21.46 -0.28 -13.96
N ASP A 210 21.24 1.04 -14.02
CA ASP A 210 22.31 2.04 -13.80
C ASP A 210 21.95 3.19 -12.81
N PHE A 211 21.52 2.87 -11.58
CA PHE A 211 21.30 3.89 -10.54
C PHE A 211 22.56 4.34 -9.78
N ASP A 212 23.69 3.66 -9.96
CA ASP A 212 24.96 4.05 -9.32
C ASP A 212 25.54 5.38 -9.84
N THR A 213 25.01 5.96 -10.93
CA THR A 213 25.61 7.12 -11.62
C THR A 213 24.69 8.33 -11.82
N LEU A 214 23.41 8.28 -11.41
CA LEU A 214 22.49 9.39 -11.59
C LEU A 214 22.32 10.20 -10.29
N THR A 215 23.21 11.18 -10.10
CA THR A 215 22.79 12.48 -9.56
C THR A 215 21.73 13.03 -10.52
N VAL A 216 20.45 12.83 -10.21
CA VAL A 216 19.35 13.51 -10.89
C VAL A 216 19.24 14.92 -10.31
N ASP A 217 20.28 15.71 -10.54
CA ASP A 217 20.22 17.17 -10.46
C ASP A 217 20.00 17.66 -11.89
N MET A 218 18.76 17.97 -12.24
CA MET A 218 18.45 18.55 -13.55
C MET A 218 17.64 19.83 -13.37
N PRO A 219 18.26 20.98 -13.04
CA PRO A 219 17.70 22.25 -13.40
C PRO A 219 17.90 22.45 -14.91
N GLY A 220 16.85 22.13 -15.68
CA GLY A 220 16.71 22.58 -17.06
C GLY A 220 17.58 21.85 -18.10
N SER A 221 17.23 20.61 -18.43
CA SER A 221 17.17 20.20 -19.85
C SER A 221 16.23 19.01 -20.02
N PHE A 222 15.05 19.31 -20.57
CA PHE A 222 14.23 18.29 -21.21
C PHE A 222 14.97 17.88 -22.47
N HIS A 223 15.71 16.76 -22.47
CA HIS A 223 15.89 15.87 -23.62
C HIS A 223 16.69 14.61 -23.23
N ASP A 224 16.04 13.46 -23.42
CA ASP A 224 16.60 12.16 -23.85
C ASP A 224 16.93 10.99 -22.90
N ARG A 225 16.68 11.04 -21.58
CA ARG A 225 16.53 9.80 -20.78
C ARG A 225 15.53 9.96 -19.64
N LEU A 226 14.24 10.05 -19.99
CA LEU A 226 13.21 9.75 -18.98
C LEU A 226 13.37 8.27 -18.61
N VAL A 227 13.77 8.04 -17.37
CA VAL A 227 13.75 6.74 -16.71
C VAL A 227 12.26 6.38 -16.62
N GLY A 228 11.81 5.29 -17.24
CA GLY A 228 10.43 4.82 -17.07
C GLY A 228 10.15 4.43 -15.60
N PRO A 229 8.90 4.16 -15.23
CA PRO A 229 8.62 3.57 -13.92
C PRO A 229 9.08 2.10 -13.88
N ALA A 230 9.76 1.69 -12.80
CA ALA A 230 10.06 0.29 -12.48
C ALA A 230 8.90 -0.41 -11.80
N ARG A 231 8.01 0.39 -11.22
CA ARG A 231 6.78 -0.07 -10.60
C ARG A 231 5.63 0.04 -11.59
N PHE A 232 4.99 -1.08 -11.89
CA PHE A 232 3.88 -1.15 -12.83
C PHE A 232 2.56 -1.37 -12.08
N PRO A 233 1.58 -0.45 -12.20
CA PRO A 233 0.26 -0.66 -11.62
C PRO A 233 -0.57 -1.62 -12.49
N TYR A 234 -1.34 -2.48 -11.83
CA TYR A 234 -2.34 -3.34 -12.46
C TYR A 234 -3.73 -3.01 -11.87
N GLY A 235 -4.59 -4.01 -11.80
CA GLY A 235 -5.97 -3.89 -11.36
C GLY A 235 -6.11 -3.52 -9.88
N ILE A 236 -7.25 -2.90 -9.58
CA ILE A 236 -7.64 -2.50 -8.24
C ILE A 236 -9.02 -3.04 -7.92
N ILE A 237 -9.13 -3.71 -6.80
CA ILE A 237 -10.40 -4.15 -6.21
C ILE A 237 -10.66 -3.25 -5.01
N LYS A 238 -11.83 -2.60 -4.95
CA LYS A 238 -12.20 -1.72 -3.84
C LYS A 238 -13.61 -1.96 -3.38
N TRP A 239 -13.77 -2.29 -2.10
CA TRP A 239 -15.08 -2.30 -1.45
C TRP A 239 -15.53 -0.90 -1.06
N LYS A 240 -16.83 -0.66 -1.23
CA LYS A 240 -17.58 0.48 -0.73
C LYS A 240 -18.79 -0.05 0.02
N LEU A 241 -18.56 -0.52 1.24
CA LEU A 241 -19.57 -1.21 2.04
C LEU A 241 -20.81 -0.35 2.31
N GLU A 242 -20.65 0.96 2.49
CA GLU A 242 -21.79 1.90 2.66
C GLU A 242 -22.74 1.91 1.46
N ASN A 243 -22.18 1.70 0.27
CA ASN A 243 -22.94 1.65 -0.98
C ASN A 243 -23.26 0.20 -1.39
N GLN A 244 -22.88 -0.80 -0.58
CA GLN A 244 -23.06 -2.22 -0.88
C GLN A 244 -22.44 -2.59 -2.22
N GLN A 245 -21.23 -2.06 -2.49
CA GLN A 245 -20.58 -2.16 -3.79
C GLN A 245 -19.16 -2.69 -3.70
N LEU A 246 -18.77 -3.43 -4.73
CA LEU A 246 -17.40 -3.76 -5.07
C LEU A 246 -17.08 -3.10 -6.42
N THR A 247 -15.98 -2.36 -6.46
CA THR A 247 -15.49 -1.72 -7.67
C THR A 247 -14.24 -2.44 -8.16
N LEU A 248 -14.20 -2.80 -9.44
CA LEU A 248 -13.03 -3.36 -10.12
C LEU A 248 -12.52 -2.31 -11.11
N ARG A 249 -11.27 -1.86 -11.00
CA ARG A 249 -10.68 -0.84 -11.87
C ARG A 249 -9.45 -1.38 -12.56
N ARG A 250 -9.29 -1.08 -13.85
CA ARG A 250 -8.15 -1.52 -14.65
C ARG A 250 -6.84 -0.91 -14.18
N ASN A 251 -6.86 0.37 -13.82
CA ASN A 251 -5.73 1.10 -13.22
C ASN A 251 -6.24 2.25 -12.33
N VAL A 252 -5.32 2.98 -11.69
CA VAL A 252 -5.64 4.14 -10.84
C VAL A 252 -6.13 5.36 -11.65
N ASP A 253 -5.64 5.53 -12.88
CA ASP A 253 -5.76 6.79 -13.63
C ASP A 253 -6.99 6.84 -14.56
N THR A 254 -7.56 5.71 -14.92
CA THR A 254 -8.75 5.65 -15.77
C THR A 254 -10.03 5.65 -14.96
N GLY A 255 -11.07 6.30 -15.50
CA GLY A 255 -12.42 6.27 -14.94
C GLY A 255 -13.15 4.93 -15.13
N ASP A 256 -12.53 4.00 -15.87
CA ASP A 256 -13.10 2.72 -16.27
C ASP A 256 -13.15 1.76 -15.09
N ARG A 257 -14.37 1.29 -14.80
CA ARG A 257 -14.63 0.39 -13.70
C ARG A 257 -15.85 -0.49 -13.90
N SER A 258 -15.73 -1.74 -13.49
CA SER A 258 -16.88 -2.60 -13.23
C SER A 258 -17.39 -2.33 -11.82
N ILE A 259 -18.70 -2.44 -11.64
CA ILE A 259 -19.36 -2.26 -10.35
C ILE A 259 -20.26 -3.45 -10.12
N ILE A 260 -19.97 -4.19 -9.06
CA ILE A 260 -20.82 -5.24 -8.52
C ILE A 260 -21.55 -4.66 -7.32
N SER A 261 -22.87 -4.82 -7.27
CA SER A 261 -23.73 -4.29 -6.21
C SER A 261 -24.60 -5.39 -5.61
N TRP A 262 -24.81 -5.35 -4.30
CA TRP A 262 -25.66 -6.31 -3.59
C TRP A 262 -27.10 -5.78 -3.44
N SER A 263 -28.09 -6.67 -3.47
CA SER A 263 -29.51 -6.35 -3.29
C SER A 263 -30.34 -7.60 -2.98
N PRO A 264 -31.42 -7.51 -2.18
CA PRO A 264 -32.32 -8.64 -1.91
C PRO A 264 -33.14 -9.06 -3.12
N TYR A 265 -33.11 -8.28 -4.21
CA TYR A 265 -33.87 -8.53 -5.43
C TYR A 265 -33.06 -9.21 -6.55
N HIS A 266 -31.74 -9.40 -6.36
CA HIS A 266 -30.89 -10.06 -7.33
C HIS A 266 -31.01 -11.59 -7.25
N THR A 267 -30.74 -12.28 -8.35
CA THR A 267 -30.92 -13.73 -8.52
C THR A 267 -29.62 -14.51 -8.31
N GLU A 268 -29.69 -15.84 -8.37
CA GLU A 268 -28.50 -16.71 -8.41
C GLU A 268 -27.72 -16.54 -9.72
N GLU A 269 -28.40 -16.29 -10.84
CA GLU A 269 -27.76 -16.01 -12.14
C GLU A 269 -26.95 -14.70 -12.08
N ASP A 270 -27.49 -13.66 -11.43
CA ASP A 270 -26.75 -12.41 -11.20
C ASP A 270 -25.47 -12.64 -10.36
N GLU A 271 -25.52 -13.58 -9.40
CA GLU A 271 -24.37 -13.94 -8.57
C GLU A 271 -23.30 -14.66 -9.40
N ASP A 272 -23.68 -15.60 -10.25
CA ASP A 272 -22.76 -16.32 -11.13
C ASP A 272 -22.07 -15.37 -12.12
N GLU A 273 -22.81 -14.41 -12.69
CA GLU A 273 -22.26 -13.34 -13.53
C GLU A 273 -21.25 -12.49 -12.75
N ALA A 274 -21.57 -12.08 -11.52
CA ALA A 274 -20.69 -11.28 -10.68
C ALA A 274 -19.40 -12.02 -10.29
N ARG A 275 -19.49 -13.34 -10.05
CA ARG A 275 -18.31 -14.19 -9.79
C ARG A 275 -17.44 -14.32 -11.03
N LEU A 276 -18.05 -14.47 -12.21
CA LEU A 276 -17.33 -14.54 -13.48
C LEU A 276 -16.62 -13.22 -13.79
N GLU A 277 -17.29 -12.08 -13.61
CA GLU A 277 -16.71 -10.74 -13.79
C GLU A 277 -15.47 -10.54 -12.91
N LEU A 278 -15.52 -10.94 -11.63
CA LEU A 278 -14.36 -10.88 -10.74
C LEU A 278 -13.23 -11.81 -11.21
N ALA A 279 -13.56 -13.02 -11.66
CA ALA A 279 -12.57 -13.98 -12.13
C ALA A 279 -11.84 -13.48 -13.39
N CYS A 280 -12.60 -13.01 -14.39
CA CYS A 280 -12.05 -12.43 -15.61
C CYS A 280 -11.22 -11.17 -15.29
N PHE A 281 -11.66 -10.34 -14.36
CA PHE A 281 -10.89 -9.16 -13.94
C PHE A 281 -9.53 -9.55 -13.34
N LEU A 282 -9.48 -10.56 -12.48
CA LEU A 282 -8.22 -11.05 -11.88
C LEU A 282 -7.29 -11.66 -12.93
N ASP A 283 -7.84 -12.34 -13.93
CA ASP A 283 -7.06 -12.94 -15.03
C ASP A 283 -6.44 -11.86 -15.94
N GLU A 284 -7.23 -10.86 -16.33
CA GLU A 284 -6.80 -9.84 -17.30
C GLU A 284 -5.99 -8.71 -16.65
N TYR A 285 -6.34 -8.32 -15.41
CA TYR A 285 -5.77 -7.15 -14.73
C TYR A 285 -5.07 -7.50 -13.41
N GLY A 286 -4.82 -8.77 -13.10
CA GLY A 286 -4.06 -9.13 -11.89
C GLY A 286 -2.54 -8.92 -12.03
N GLY A 287 -2.03 -8.89 -13.26
CA GLY A 287 -0.59 -8.85 -13.54
C GLY A 287 0.12 -10.21 -13.33
N PRO A 288 1.44 -10.30 -13.60
CA PRO A 288 2.17 -11.56 -13.60
C PRO A 288 2.31 -12.20 -12.21
N TYR A 289 2.21 -11.41 -11.14
CA TYR A 289 2.27 -11.89 -9.76
C TYR A 289 0.89 -12.06 -9.12
N ALA A 290 -0.22 -11.92 -9.88
CA ALA A 290 -1.59 -11.94 -9.35
C ALA A 290 -1.88 -13.11 -8.43
N GLY A 291 -1.50 -14.32 -8.84
CA GLY A 291 -1.76 -15.54 -8.06
C GLY A 291 -1.07 -15.50 -6.70
N LEU A 292 0.22 -15.14 -6.70
CA LEU A 292 1.01 -14.98 -5.46
C LEU A 292 0.44 -13.87 -4.59
N GLN A 293 0.13 -12.73 -5.18
CA GLN A 293 -0.39 -11.56 -4.45
C GLN A 293 -1.79 -11.81 -3.88
N TRP A 294 -2.68 -12.42 -4.66
CA TRP A 294 -4.04 -12.67 -4.21
C TRP A 294 -4.10 -13.72 -3.08
N ASP A 295 -3.15 -14.66 -3.09
CA ASP A 295 -2.99 -15.67 -2.05
C ASP A 295 -2.02 -15.25 -0.92
N ALA A 296 -1.45 -14.04 -0.97
CA ALA A 296 -0.56 -13.53 0.05
C ALA A 296 -1.31 -13.26 1.36
N GLY A 297 -0.74 -13.75 2.47
CA GLY A 297 -1.38 -13.66 3.79
C GLY A 297 -2.79 -14.27 3.76
N ASP A 298 -3.78 -13.52 4.25
CA ASP A 298 -5.19 -13.91 4.27
C ASP A 298 -6.08 -13.14 3.28
N VAL A 299 -5.52 -12.49 2.24
CA VAL A 299 -6.28 -11.58 1.34
C VAL A 299 -7.52 -12.26 0.74
N ARG A 300 -7.34 -13.36 0.00
CA ARG A 300 -8.44 -14.11 -0.64
C ARG A 300 -9.44 -14.65 0.39
N ALA A 301 -8.98 -15.11 1.54
CA ALA A 301 -9.84 -15.63 2.60
C ALA A 301 -10.69 -14.52 3.22
N PHE A 302 -10.08 -13.37 3.54
CA PHE A 302 -10.76 -12.20 4.06
C PHE A 302 -11.77 -11.63 3.05
N PHE A 303 -11.39 -11.56 1.77
CA PHE A 303 -12.30 -11.18 0.69
C PHE A 303 -13.56 -12.07 0.66
N LYS A 304 -13.40 -13.39 0.72
CA LYS A 304 -14.53 -14.34 0.78
C LYS A 304 -15.41 -14.11 2.01
N LYS A 305 -14.83 -13.80 3.17
CA LYS A 305 -15.59 -13.46 4.39
C LYS A 305 -16.45 -12.22 4.17
N ILE A 306 -15.90 -11.16 3.55
CA ILE A 306 -16.67 -9.95 3.24
C ILE A 306 -17.79 -10.26 2.24
N TRP A 307 -17.48 -10.96 1.15
CA TRP A 307 -18.46 -11.34 0.13
C TRP A 307 -19.65 -12.08 0.75
N ASN A 308 -19.40 -13.12 1.52
CA ASN A 308 -20.43 -13.90 2.19
C ASN A 308 -21.22 -13.05 3.21
N ALA A 309 -20.55 -12.16 3.93
CA ALA A 309 -21.24 -11.27 4.86
C ALA A 309 -22.13 -10.25 4.15
N CYS A 310 -21.74 -9.76 2.96
CA CYS A 310 -22.59 -8.96 2.09
C CYS A 310 -23.78 -9.77 1.57
N ASP A 311 -23.56 -11.03 1.15
CA ASP A 311 -24.64 -11.91 0.69
C ASP A 311 -25.72 -12.10 1.78
N GLU A 312 -25.28 -12.35 3.01
CA GLU A 312 -26.16 -12.52 4.17
C GLU A 312 -26.85 -11.22 4.60
N ALA A 313 -26.18 -10.07 4.49
CA ALA A 313 -26.70 -8.79 4.97
C ALA A 313 -27.59 -8.08 3.93
N PHE A 314 -27.27 -8.22 2.65
CA PHE A 314 -27.80 -7.37 1.58
C PHE A 314 -28.45 -8.15 0.44
N GLY A 315 -28.37 -9.48 0.38
CA GLY A 315 -28.88 -10.29 -0.73
C GLY A 315 -27.81 -10.57 -1.78
N LYS A 316 -28.17 -10.89 -3.03
CA LYS A 316 -27.20 -11.39 -4.02
C LYS A 316 -26.46 -10.25 -4.74
N PRO A 317 -25.21 -10.47 -5.21
CA PRO A 317 -24.48 -9.51 -6.03
C PRO A 317 -24.99 -9.53 -7.48
N LYS A 318 -24.87 -8.39 -8.17
CA LYS A 318 -25.11 -8.24 -9.60
C LYS A 318 -24.10 -7.28 -10.21
N VAL A 319 -23.63 -7.56 -11.43
CA VAL A 319 -22.86 -6.60 -12.22
C VAL A 319 -23.81 -5.51 -12.73
N ILE A 320 -23.68 -4.29 -12.20
CA ILE A 320 -24.49 -3.14 -12.63
C ILE A 320 -23.78 -2.24 -13.64
N ARG A 321 -22.48 -2.49 -13.84
CA ARG A 321 -21.64 -1.91 -14.88
C ARG A 321 -20.48 -2.87 -15.11
N SER A 322 -20.20 -3.23 -16.36
CA SER A 322 -19.00 -3.98 -16.73
C SER A 322 -18.08 -3.11 -17.59
N VAL A 323 -16.77 -3.29 -17.44
CA VAL A 323 -15.75 -2.81 -18.39
C VAL A 323 -15.08 -3.94 -19.16
N LEU A 324 -15.34 -5.20 -18.79
CA LEU A 324 -14.96 -6.34 -19.60
C LEU A 324 -15.95 -6.36 -20.76
N GLY A 325 -15.47 -6.09 -21.99
CA GLY A 325 -16.34 -6.06 -23.17
C GLY A 325 -17.13 -7.36 -23.27
N GLY A 326 -18.43 -7.26 -23.57
CA GLY A 326 -19.39 -8.36 -23.44
C GLY A 326 -18.88 -9.72 -23.96
N HIS A 327 -18.96 -10.71 -23.09
CA HIS A 327 -18.85 -12.13 -23.45
C HIS A 327 -20.11 -12.63 -24.13
#